data_AF-A0A068MXZ4-F1
#
_entry.id   AF-A0A068MXZ4-F1
#
_cell.length_a   1.000
_cell.length_b   1.000
_cell.length_c   1.000
_cell.angle_alpha   90.00
_cell.angle_beta   90.00
_cell.angle_gamma   90.00
#
_symmetry.space_group_name_H-M   'P 1'
#
loop_
_entity.id
_entity.type
_entity.pdbx_description
1 polymer ?
#
loop_
_entity_poly.entity_id
_entity_poly.type
_entity_poly.pdbx_seq_one_letter_code
_entity_poly.pdbx_strand_id
1 'polypeptide(L)'
;MATFSSLEIFNPHVPAMALEADFHWQTQGEKGHLALTLTPQADGQWLSLLGGKLRFWLRGIDLTVQGEGATINNGQNFFNAGEIIFKPETLSPQIVNVDITLAEQWARLQVEVKAEARQVAIAETQSLWPADLSPNQLAIADRLLAKFLAEAYLTPALCWGQWLLSKSADSDPQIPWQPLYDIENHQAVTEANTISLGDRLRLAINSPHLDCLALGKLVGLDPQRDLAGGKFVGADLNGIDLGNSQLMDSNFRGAILTDSDLSHADLRCGNFRGADLSGAYLEGANLHQADFRKSSLALATLIGTDLRGADLRGATLQNVNFSGAKVENLQFGDNPGLTPTQEAWLLENGAQLTSESVQEMLR
;
A
#
# COMPACT_ATOMS: atom_id res chain seq x y z
N MET A 1 34.08 25.48 5.29
CA MET A 1 33.54 24.55 4.29
C MET A 1 32.92 23.42 5.06
N ALA A 2 31.65 23.09 4.80
CA ALA A 2 31.01 21.92 5.39
C ALA A 2 31.62 20.65 4.79
N THR A 3 31.81 19.62 5.60
CA THR A 3 32.23 18.29 5.15
C THR A 3 31.07 17.31 5.21
N PHE A 4 31.17 16.28 4.37
CA PHE A 4 30.13 15.29 4.17
C PHE A 4 30.77 13.93 3.87
N SER A 5 30.26 12.90 4.54
CA SER A 5 30.61 11.52 4.25
C SER A 5 29.34 10.66 4.29
N SER A 6 29.35 9.54 3.56
CA SER A 6 28.20 8.66 3.38
C SER A 6 28.55 7.18 3.49
N LEU A 7 27.56 6.38 3.91
CA LEU A 7 27.53 4.93 3.78
C LEU A 7 26.14 4.52 3.30
N GLU A 8 26.05 3.82 2.17
CA GLU A 8 24.80 3.32 1.59
C GLU A 8 24.86 1.79 1.50
N ILE A 9 23.79 1.13 1.95
CA ILE A 9 23.70 -0.34 1.95
C ILE A 9 22.34 -0.79 1.41
N PHE A 10 22.39 -1.74 0.50
CA PHE A 10 21.22 -2.36 -0.13
C PHE A 10 20.93 -3.73 0.48
N ASN A 11 19.65 -4.13 0.48
CA ASN A 11 19.28 -5.49 0.85
C ASN A 11 19.98 -6.49 -0.09
N PRO A 12 20.79 -7.43 0.45
CA PRO A 12 21.58 -8.33 -0.39
C PRO A 12 20.73 -9.41 -1.07
N HIS A 13 19.51 -9.68 -0.60
CA HIS A 13 18.67 -10.75 -1.14
C HIS A 13 17.93 -10.36 -2.41
N VAL A 14 17.47 -9.11 -2.49
CA VAL A 14 16.85 -8.54 -3.69
C VAL A 14 17.30 -7.09 -3.82
N PRO A 15 18.10 -6.73 -4.84
CA PRO A 15 18.37 -5.34 -5.15
C PRO A 15 17.10 -4.74 -5.77
N ALA A 16 16.11 -4.43 -4.93
CA ALA A 16 14.81 -3.91 -5.35
C ALA A 16 14.83 -2.38 -5.51
N MET A 17 15.76 -1.71 -4.85
CA MET A 17 15.80 -0.25 -4.78
C MET A 17 17.23 0.26 -4.67
N ALA A 18 17.53 1.31 -5.41
CA ALA A 18 18.68 2.16 -5.18
C ALA A 18 18.26 3.46 -4.48
N LEU A 19 19.12 3.94 -3.60
CA LEU A 19 18.96 5.16 -2.83
C LEU A 19 20.21 5.98 -3.08
N GLU A 20 20.03 7.16 -3.66
CA GLU A 20 21.09 8.14 -3.89
C GLU A 20 20.74 9.42 -3.14
N ALA A 21 21.73 10.11 -2.59
CA ALA A 21 21.53 11.31 -1.80
C ALA A 21 22.41 12.47 -2.28
N ASP A 22 21.75 13.58 -2.64
CA ASP A 22 22.40 14.83 -3.05
C ASP A 22 22.18 15.92 -2.00
N PHE A 23 23.27 16.50 -1.48
CA PHE A 23 23.22 17.53 -0.44
C PHE A 23 23.65 18.90 -0.94
N HIS A 24 22.86 19.93 -0.62
CA HIS A 24 23.12 21.33 -0.96
C HIS A 24 22.97 22.26 0.26
N TRP A 25 23.98 23.08 0.57
CA TRP A 25 23.98 24.00 1.72
C TRP A 25 23.63 25.44 1.32
N GLN A 26 22.79 26.12 2.12
CA GLN A 26 22.34 27.49 1.82
C GLN A 26 22.88 28.58 2.78
N THR A 27 23.47 28.25 3.94
CA THR A 27 23.98 29.25 4.91
C THR A 27 25.16 28.75 5.75
N GLN A 28 26.42 29.00 5.37
CA GLN A 28 27.63 28.56 6.12
C GLN A 28 27.58 27.10 6.66
N GLY A 29 26.82 26.20 6.03
CA GLY A 29 26.63 24.82 6.51
C GLY A 29 25.57 24.63 7.61
N GLU A 30 24.75 25.63 7.94
CA GLU A 30 23.72 25.51 8.99
C GLU A 30 22.37 24.99 8.48
N LYS A 31 21.99 25.39 7.26
CA LYS A 31 20.76 24.93 6.59
C LYS A 31 21.13 24.23 5.30
N GLY A 32 20.64 23.01 5.16
CA GLY A 32 20.89 22.12 4.04
C GLY A 32 19.60 21.59 3.44
N HIS A 33 19.66 21.31 2.15
CA HIS A 33 18.64 20.62 1.38
C HIS A 33 19.21 19.26 1.00
N LEU A 34 18.53 18.20 1.43
CA LEU A 34 18.83 16.83 1.04
C LEU A 34 17.80 16.38 0.01
N ALA A 35 18.25 16.11 -1.20
CA ALA A 35 17.45 15.46 -2.22
C ALA A 35 17.80 13.97 -2.22
N LEU A 36 16.84 13.13 -1.84
CA LEU A 36 16.95 11.68 -1.91
C LEU A 36 16.31 11.19 -3.20
N THR A 37 17.10 10.57 -4.07
CA THR A 37 16.62 9.94 -5.29
C THR A 37 16.44 8.44 -5.04
N LEU A 38 15.18 8.01 -5.02
CA LEU A 38 14.80 6.60 -4.95
C LEU A 38 14.62 6.07 -6.36
N THR A 39 15.54 5.22 -6.80
CA THR A 39 15.46 4.57 -8.10
C THR A 39 15.01 3.13 -7.91
N PRO A 40 13.80 2.74 -8.33
CA PRO A 40 13.46 1.33 -8.37
C PRO A 40 14.45 0.64 -9.31
N GLN A 41 15.17 -0.34 -8.79
CA GLN A 41 16.09 -1.12 -9.60
C GLN A 41 15.22 -2.08 -10.40
N ALA A 42 15.03 -1.76 -11.69
CA ALA A 42 14.06 -2.37 -12.59
C ALA A 42 13.71 -3.82 -12.19
N ASP A 43 12.50 -3.95 -11.69
CA ASP A 43 11.72 -5.11 -11.28
C ASP A 43 11.40 -6.06 -12.45
N GLY A 44 12.43 -6.39 -13.25
CA GLY A 44 12.35 -7.29 -14.40
C GLY A 44 12.92 -8.68 -14.15
N GLN A 45 13.43 -8.98 -12.95
CA GLN A 45 13.96 -10.32 -12.66
C GLN A 45 12.88 -11.22 -12.09
N TRP A 46 12.70 -12.35 -12.75
CA TRP A 46 11.91 -13.46 -12.23
C TRP A 46 12.57 -14.02 -10.98
N LEU A 47 11.88 -13.95 -9.84
CA LEU A 47 12.29 -14.69 -8.66
C LEU A 47 11.90 -16.15 -8.88
N SER A 48 12.89 -17.05 -8.82
CA SER A 48 12.64 -18.48 -8.87
C SER A 48 12.24 -18.96 -7.48
N LEU A 49 11.05 -19.52 -7.36
CA LEU A 49 10.49 -19.99 -6.09
C LEU A 49 9.65 -21.24 -6.36
N LEU A 50 9.78 -22.27 -5.51
CA LEU A 50 8.96 -23.49 -5.58
C LEU A 50 8.91 -24.17 -6.96
N GLY A 51 9.99 -24.07 -7.74
CA GLY A 51 10.08 -24.65 -9.09
C GLY A 51 9.39 -23.84 -10.20
N GLY A 52 8.77 -22.71 -9.86
CA GLY A 52 8.22 -21.74 -10.80
C GLY A 52 8.96 -20.41 -10.74
N LYS A 53 8.38 -19.42 -11.40
CA LYS A 53 8.89 -18.04 -11.42
C LYS A 53 7.77 -17.09 -11.05
N LEU A 54 8.08 -16.06 -10.27
CA LEU A 54 7.15 -14.95 -10.01
C LEU A 54 7.79 -13.59 -10.24
N ARG A 55 6.92 -12.63 -10.52
CA ARG A 55 7.21 -11.21 -10.55
C ARG A 55 6.26 -10.51 -9.57
N PHE A 56 6.76 -9.52 -8.86
CA PHE A 56 5.98 -8.70 -7.94
C PHE A 56 6.39 -7.24 -8.05
N TRP A 57 5.51 -6.37 -7.58
CA TRP A 57 5.74 -4.93 -7.50
C TRP A 57 5.62 -4.48 -6.05
N LEU A 58 6.28 -3.37 -5.73
CA LEU A 58 6.05 -2.64 -4.50
C LEU A 58 5.20 -1.41 -4.80
N ARG A 59 4.21 -1.17 -3.94
CA ARG A 59 3.34 0.00 -3.98
C ARG A 59 3.44 0.68 -2.64
N GLY A 60 3.54 2.00 -2.64
CA GLY A 60 3.39 2.73 -1.41
C GLY A 60 4.45 2.43 -0.37
N ILE A 61 5.74 2.47 -0.72
CA ILE A 61 6.80 2.15 0.24
C ILE A 61 7.00 3.30 1.24
N ASP A 62 7.46 2.94 2.43
CA ASP A 62 7.71 3.90 3.49
C ASP A 62 9.17 4.35 3.48
N LEU A 63 9.38 5.66 3.54
CA LEU A 63 10.69 6.28 3.73
C LEU A 63 10.73 6.98 5.08
N THR A 64 11.71 6.62 5.90
CA THR A 64 11.95 7.23 7.21
C THR A 64 13.29 7.94 7.19
N VAL A 65 13.32 9.22 7.58
CA VAL A 65 14.55 9.98 7.80
C VAL A 65 14.64 10.38 9.27
N GLN A 66 15.76 10.06 9.90
CA GLN A 66 16.07 10.41 11.28
C GLN A 66 17.37 11.20 11.33
N GLY A 67 17.44 12.16 12.25
CA GLY A 67 18.61 13.02 12.41
C GLY A 67 18.98 13.18 13.88
N GLU A 68 20.22 12.86 14.21
CA GLU A 68 20.86 13.21 15.48
C GLU A 68 21.69 14.48 15.27
N GLY A 69 21.57 15.48 16.15
CA GLY A 69 22.27 16.76 16.01
C GLY A 69 21.68 17.71 14.95
N ALA A 70 20.57 17.34 14.31
CA ALA A 70 19.85 18.15 13.33
C ALA A 70 18.34 18.18 13.60
N THR A 71 17.70 19.31 13.28
CA THR A 71 16.25 19.40 13.13
C THR A 71 15.89 19.21 11.67
N ILE A 72 14.94 18.32 11.40
CA ILE A 72 14.42 18.06 10.06
C ILE A 72 13.12 18.87 9.95
N ASN A 73 13.15 19.92 9.14
CA ASN A 73 12.10 20.93 9.11
C ASN A 73 11.24 20.80 7.86
N ASN A 74 10.35 19.81 7.84
CA ASN A 74 9.30 19.72 6.80
C ASN A 74 7.92 19.41 7.40
N GLY A 75 7.51 20.21 8.38
CA GLY A 75 6.09 20.42 8.67
C GLY A 75 5.34 19.37 9.50
N GLN A 76 5.89 18.20 9.84
CA GLN A 76 5.34 17.33 10.90
C GLN A 76 6.45 16.56 11.62
N ASN A 77 6.39 16.54 12.96
CA ASN A 77 7.23 15.69 13.80
C ASN A 77 6.95 14.23 13.45
N PHE A 78 8.01 13.43 13.30
CA PHE A 78 8.01 12.08 12.74
C PHE A 78 7.72 12.04 11.23
N PHE A 79 8.78 11.96 10.43
CA PHE A 79 8.64 11.53 9.03
C PHE A 79 8.35 10.03 9.00
N ASN A 80 7.06 9.66 9.05
CA ASN A 80 6.53 8.79 8.02
C ASN A 80 6.36 9.72 6.83
N ALA A 81 7.32 9.77 5.89
CA ALA A 81 7.00 10.34 4.58
C ALA A 81 5.80 9.51 4.12
N GLY A 82 4.62 10.14 4.04
CA GLY A 82 3.41 9.43 3.64
C GLY A 82 3.72 8.55 2.46
N GLU A 83 3.26 7.29 2.56
CA GLU A 83 3.30 6.26 1.55
C GLU A 83 3.77 6.75 0.16
N ILE A 84 5.02 6.44 -0.22
CA ILE A 84 5.51 6.76 -1.56
C ILE A 84 4.91 5.74 -2.51
N ILE A 85 3.75 6.08 -3.08
CA ILE A 85 3.07 5.22 -4.05
C ILE A 85 3.83 5.26 -5.37
N PHE A 86 4.72 4.28 -5.55
CA PHE A 86 5.18 3.90 -6.88
C PHE A 86 3.98 3.37 -7.65
N LYS A 87 3.52 4.14 -8.64
CA LYS A 87 2.52 3.64 -9.58
C LYS A 87 3.18 2.54 -10.42
N PRO A 88 2.54 1.36 -10.58
CA PRO A 88 3.11 0.22 -11.31
C PRO A 88 3.58 0.53 -12.73
N GLU A 89 3.08 1.62 -13.32
CA GLU A 89 3.30 2.01 -14.72
C GLU A 89 4.47 3.00 -14.90
N THR A 90 5.02 3.55 -13.81
CA THR A 90 6.13 4.51 -13.85
C THR A 90 7.22 4.10 -12.87
N LEU A 91 8.20 3.34 -13.36
CA LEU A 91 9.47 3.02 -12.68
C LEU A 91 10.46 4.19 -12.66
N SER A 92 9.94 5.41 -12.75
CA SER A 92 10.77 6.61 -12.76
C SER A 92 11.32 6.86 -11.36
N PRO A 93 12.58 7.32 -11.25
CA PRO A 93 13.13 7.76 -9.97
C PRO A 93 12.21 8.77 -9.29
N GLN A 94 12.02 8.61 -7.98
CA GLN A 94 11.27 9.54 -7.14
C GLN A 94 12.26 10.38 -6.34
N ILE A 95 12.08 11.70 -6.36
CA ILE A 95 12.92 12.63 -5.60
C ILE A 95 12.15 13.09 -4.36
N VAL A 96 12.72 12.86 -3.19
CA VAL A 96 12.21 13.31 -1.90
C VAL A 96 13.13 14.39 -1.35
N ASN A 97 12.60 15.59 -1.16
CA ASN A 97 13.35 16.71 -0.62
C ASN A 97 13.15 16.83 0.89
N VAL A 98 14.25 16.97 1.62
CA VAL A 98 14.29 17.05 3.07
C VAL A 98 15.09 18.27 3.49
N ASP A 99 14.42 19.20 4.18
CA ASP A 99 15.06 20.39 4.73
C ASP A 99 15.70 20.05 6.09
N ILE A 100 16.98 20.35 6.22
CA ILE A 100 17.79 20.01 7.39
C ILE A 100 18.36 21.29 7.97
N THR A 101 18.29 21.42 9.29
CA THR A 101 18.96 22.49 10.05
C THR A 101 19.84 21.87 11.11
N LEU A 102 21.14 22.10 11.03
CA LEU A 102 22.09 21.60 12.04
C LEU A 102 21.90 22.36 13.36
N ALA A 103 21.52 21.63 14.41
CA ALA A 103 21.43 22.17 15.76
C ALA A 103 22.80 22.19 16.46
N GLU A 104 23.69 21.25 16.08
CA GLU A 104 25.02 21.09 16.66
C GLU A 104 26.14 21.36 15.62
N GLN A 105 27.39 21.06 15.98
CA GLN A 105 28.55 21.19 15.07
C GLN A 105 28.56 20.13 13.97
N TRP A 106 27.93 18.98 14.25
CA TRP A 106 27.76 17.87 13.33
C TRP A 106 26.35 17.31 13.47
N ALA A 107 25.92 16.52 12.49
CA ALA A 107 24.71 15.72 12.57
C ALA A 107 24.89 14.39 11.85
N ARG A 108 24.25 13.36 12.38
CA ARG A 108 24.14 12.07 11.71
C ARG A 108 22.72 11.89 11.22
N LEU A 109 22.58 11.70 9.91
CA LEU A 109 21.32 11.35 9.27
C LEU A 109 21.27 9.86 8.98
N GLN A 110 20.11 9.28 9.19
CA GLN A 110 19.81 7.88 8.87
C GLN A 110 18.54 7.87 8.03
N VAL A 111 18.61 7.22 6.87
CA VAL A 111 17.45 7.01 5.99
C VAL A 111 17.21 5.53 5.85
N GLU A 112 15.97 5.11 6.02
CA GLU A 112 15.53 3.73 5.80
C GLU A 112 14.36 3.71 4.84
N VAL A 113 14.39 2.76 3.91
CA VAL A 113 13.26 2.49 3.02
C VAL A 113 12.72 1.09 3.29
N LYS A 114 11.46 1.00 3.68
CA LYS A 114 10.82 -0.24 4.12
C LYS A 114 9.63 -0.60 3.25
N ALA A 115 9.42 -1.91 3.13
CA ALA A 115 8.20 -2.46 2.57
C ALA A 115 7.58 -3.49 3.53
N GLU A 116 6.28 -3.38 3.73
CA GLU A 116 5.45 -4.32 4.46
C GLU A 116 4.74 -5.27 3.47
N ALA A 117 4.19 -6.37 3.98
CA ALA A 117 3.44 -7.33 3.18
C ALA A 117 2.30 -6.65 2.38
N ARG A 118 1.60 -5.68 2.97
CA ARG A 118 0.50 -4.94 2.32
C ARG A 118 0.92 -4.20 1.04
N GLN A 119 2.19 -3.82 0.97
CA GLN A 119 2.77 -3.05 -0.15
C GLN A 119 3.25 -3.98 -1.28
N VAL A 120 3.29 -5.30 -1.06
CA VAL A 120 3.71 -6.30 -2.06
C VAL A 120 2.52 -6.75 -2.89
N ALA A 121 2.55 -6.44 -4.19
CA ALA A 121 1.56 -6.84 -5.17
C ALA A 121 2.13 -7.90 -6.13
N ILE A 122 1.59 -9.12 -6.11
CA ILE A 122 1.97 -10.18 -7.05
C ILE A 122 1.56 -9.76 -8.47
N ALA A 123 2.52 -9.71 -9.39
CA ALA A 123 2.32 -9.24 -10.76
C ALA A 123 1.91 -10.37 -11.68
N GLU A 124 2.78 -11.38 -11.72
CA GLU A 124 2.75 -12.50 -12.64
C GLU A 124 3.34 -13.71 -11.94
N THR A 125 2.74 -14.87 -12.21
CA THR A 125 3.23 -16.15 -11.73
C THR A 125 3.28 -17.11 -12.93
N GLN A 126 4.45 -17.68 -13.18
CA GLN A 126 4.68 -18.64 -14.25
C GLN A 126 5.01 -20.00 -13.65
N SER A 127 4.21 -21.00 -14.02
CA SER A 127 4.37 -22.39 -13.57
C SER A 127 4.28 -22.58 -12.05
N LEU A 128 3.77 -21.59 -11.30
CA LEU A 128 3.51 -21.71 -9.86
C LEU A 128 2.11 -22.26 -9.59
N TRP A 129 1.13 -21.82 -10.36
CA TRP A 129 -0.28 -22.10 -10.15
C TRP A 129 -0.81 -23.12 -11.16
N PRO A 130 -1.69 -24.04 -10.73
CA PRO A 130 -2.61 -24.71 -11.64
C PRO A 130 -3.47 -23.70 -12.40
N ALA A 131 -3.90 -24.04 -13.62
CA ALA A 131 -4.67 -23.12 -14.48
C ALA A 131 -6.12 -22.91 -14.02
N ASP A 132 -6.61 -23.73 -13.08
CA ASP A 132 -8.01 -23.87 -12.68
C ASP A 132 -8.28 -23.42 -11.24
N LEU A 133 -7.39 -22.62 -10.64
CA LEU A 133 -7.63 -22.05 -9.31
C LEU A 133 -8.90 -21.20 -9.28
N SER A 134 -9.69 -21.38 -8.22
CA SER A 134 -10.82 -20.48 -7.96
C SER A 134 -10.33 -19.08 -7.57
N PRO A 135 -11.15 -18.04 -7.73
CA PRO A 135 -10.82 -16.69 -7.27
C PRO A 135 -10.33 -16.63 -5.81
N ASN A 136 -10.96 -17.41 -4.92
CA ASN A 136 -10.61 -17.44 -3.50
C ASN A 136 -9.21 -18.03 -3.28
N GLN A 137 -8.90 -19.12 -3.97
CA GLN A 137 -7.61 -19.78 -3.87
C GLN A 137 -6.49 -18.89 -4.40
N LEU A 138 -6.71 -18.24 -5.54
CA LEU A 138 -5.74 -17.32 -6.12
C LEU A 138 -5.47 -16.13 -5.20
N ALA A 139 -6.52 -15.52 -4.64
CA ALA A 139 -6.38 -14.40 -3.71
C ALA A 139 -5.54 -14.76 -2.48
N ILE A 140 -5.81 -15.92 -1.87
CA ILE A 140 -5.09 -16.38 -0.68
C ILE A 140 -3.66 -16.84 -1.02
N ALA A 141 -3.45 -17.51 -2.14
CA ALA A 141 -2.12 -17.89 -2.61
C ALA A 141 -1.23 -16.66 -2.87
N ASP A 142 -1.77 -15.64 -3.53
CA ASP A 142 -1.05 -14.39 -3.79
C ASP A 142 -0.72 -13.65 -2.48
N ARG A 143 -1.62 -13.63 -1.48
CA ARG A 143 -1.31 -13.03 -0.17
C ARG A 143 -0.27 -13.82 0.62
N LEU A 144 -0.30 -15.15 0.58
CA LEU A 144 0.74 -15.98 1.17
C LEU A 144 2.11 -15.66 0.57
N LEU A 145 2.20 -15.58 -0.76
CA LEU A 145 3.43 -15.20 -1.44
C LEU A 145 3.89 -13.81 -1.04
N ALA A 146 3.00 -12.82 -1.07
CA ALA A 146 3.34 -11.44 -0.74
C ALA A 146 3.84 -11.28 0.70
N LYS A 147 3.21 -11.96 1.66
CA LYS A 147 3.66 -12.00 3.05
C LYS A 147 5.04 -12.65 3.19
N PHE A 148 5.24 -13.79 2.54
CA PHE A 148 6.54 -14.46 2.53
C PHE A 148 7.64 -13.60 1.88
N LEU A 149 7.34 -12.93 0.76
CA LEU A 149 8.29 -12.03 0.10
C LEU A 149 8.69 -10.89 1.04
N ALA A 150 7.72 -10.24 1.67
CA ALA A 150 8.02 -9.18 2.63
C ALA A 150 8.90 -9.67 3.76
N GLU A 151 8.50 -10.77 4.42
CA GLU A 151 9.19 -11.30 5.60
C GLU A 151 10.59 -11.86 5.28
N ALA A 152 10.75 -12.52 4.14
CA ALA A 152 11.96 -13.28 3.80
C ALA A 152 12.93 -12.54 2.88
N TYR A 153 12.47 -11.56 2.09
CA TYR A 153 13.30 -10.87 1.09
C TYR A 153 13.37 -9.35 1.26
N LEU A 154 12.38 -8.72 1.92
CA LEU A 154 12.30 -7.24 2.02
C LEU A 154 12.61 -6.70 3.42
N THR A 155 12.76 -7.59 4.42
CA THR A 155 13.22 -7.22 5.76
C THR A 155 14.75 -7.08 5.78
N PRO A 156 15.32 -6.28 6.70
CA PRO A 156 14.61 -5.36 7.61
C PRO A 156 14.25 -4.03 6.91
N ALA A 157 14.88 -3.76 5.76
CA ALA A 157 14.67 -2.64 4.88
C ALA A 157 15.06 -3.05 3.44
N LEU A 158 14.50 -2.39 2.44
CA LEU A 158 14.88 -2.52 1.03
C LEU A 158 16.28 -1.96 0.79
N CYS A 159 16.52 -0.79 1.37
CA CYS A 159 17.81 -0.11 1.39
C CYS A 159 17.84 0.87 2.56
N TRP A 160 19.04 1.27 2.94
CA TRP A 160 19.24 2.32 3.92
C TRP A 160 20.55 3.04 3.67
N GLY A 161 20.64 4.27 4.20
CA GLY A 161 21.85 5.06 4.13
C GLY A 161 22.08 5.81 5.44
N GLN A 162 23.35 6.09 5.72
CA GLN A 162 23.76 7.00 6.78
C GLN A 162 24.67 8.08 6.21
N TRP A 163 24.49 9.30 6.70
CA TRP A 163 25.28 10.45 6.30
C TRP A 163 25.74 11.23 7.52
N LEU A 164 27.00 11.65 7.51
CA LEU A 164 27.58 12.49 8.53
C LEU A 164 27.80 13.88 7.92
N LEU A 165 27.19 14.87 8.55
CA LEU A 165 27.21 16.27 8.14
C LEU A 165 27.99 17.06 9.19
N SER A 166 28.92 17.92 8.78
CA SER A 166 29.64 18.79 9.71
C SER A 166 29.75 20.22 9.20
N LYS A 167 29.64 21.21 10.11
CA LYS A 167 29.75 22.64 9.78
C LYS A 167 31.15 23.00 9.26
N SER A 168 32.18 22.25 9.65
CA SER A 168 33.57 22.47 9.25
C SER A 168 34.36 21.17 9.14
N ALA A 169 35.47 21.20 8.39
CA ALA A 169 36.35 20.04 8.25
C ALA A 169 37.07 19.64 9.55
N ASP A 170 37.30 20.59 10.45
CA ASP A 170 37.94 20.35 11.75
C ASP A 170 36.97 19.78 12.80
N SER A 171 35.66 19.83 12.51
CA SER A 171 34.59 19.33 13.36
C SER A 171 34.04 17.99 12.86
N ASP A 172 34.75 17.28 11.97
CA ASP A 172 34.36 15.95 11.52
C ASP A 172 34.64 14.94 12.64
N PRO A 173 33.61 14.43 13.34
CA PRO A 173 33.86 13.49 14.39
C PRO A 173 34.34 12.19 13.74
N GLN A 174 35.47 11.62 14.19
CA GLN A 174 35.97 10.33 13.69
C GLN A 174 35.09 9.16 14.18
N ILE A 175 33.80 9.23 13.88
CA ILE A 175 32.79 8.24 14.23
C ILE A 175 32.93 7.12 13.21
N PRO A 176 33.26 5.89 13.64
CA PRO A 176 33.28 4.77 12.72
C PRO A 176 31.86 4.50 12.22
N TRP A 177 31.73 4.29 10.92
CA TRP A 177 30.48 3.84 10.33
C TRP A 177 30.06 2.50 10.94
N GLN A 178 28.80 2.42 11.38
CA GLN A 178 28.21 1.18 11.88
C GLN A 178 26.94 0.88 11.08
N PRO A 179 26.80 -0.36 10.56
CA PRO A 179 25.57 -0.79 9.92
C PRO A 179 24.34 -0.56 10.81
N LEU A 180 23.22 -0.10 10.22
CA LEU A 180 21.93 -0.04 10.94
C LEU A 180 21.45 -1.44 11.36
N TYR A 181 21.80 -2.44 10.55
CA TYR A 181 21.40 -3.82 10.71
C TYR A 181 22.63 -4.72 10.62
N ASP A 182 22.61 -5.82 11.37
CA ASP A 182 23.60 -6.87 11.25
C ASP A 182 23.32 -7.69 9.98
N ILE A 183 24.07 -7.39 8.91
CA ILE A 183 23.89 -8.00 7.59
C ILE A 183 24.34 -9.47 7.60
N GLU A 184 25.28 -9.84 8.48
CA GLU A 184 25.78 -11.22 8.59
C GLU A 184 24.78 -12.13 9.31
N ASN A 185 24.04 -11.59 10.28
CA ASN A 185 22.99 -12.32 11.01
C ASN A 185 21.59 -12.19 10.40
N HIS A 186 21.46 -11.51 9.27
CA HIS A 186 20.17 -11.40 8.60
C HIS A 186 19.74 -12.79 8.10
N GLN A 187 18.54 -13.23 8.50
CA GLN A 187 18.09 -14.60 8.21
C GLN A 187 17.95 -14.80 6.70
N ALA A 188 18.95 -15.45 6.10
CA ALA A 188 18.84 -15.94 4.75
C ALA A 188 17.62 -16.87 4.64
N VAL A 189 16.89 -16.76 3.53
CA VAL A 189 15.74 -17.64 3.24
C VAL A 189 16.18 -19.09 3.35
N THR A 190 15.66 -19.79 4.35
CA THR A 190 16.05 -21.19 4.59
C THR A 190 15.19 -22.14 3.75
N GLU A 191 15.72 -23.35 3.53
CA GLU A 191 14.96 -24.44 2.91
C GLU A 191 13.68 -24.74 3.73
N ALA A 192 13.76 -24.66 5.06
CA ALA A 192 12.61 -24.88 5.95
C ALA A 192 11.51 -23.83 5.76
N ASN A 193 11.86 -22.54 5.59
CA ASN A 193 10.86 -21.51 5.29
C ASN A 193 10.17 -21.76 3.94
N THR A 194 10.94 -22.18 2.93
CA THR A 194 10.42 -22.48 1.59
C THR A 194 9.50 -23.71 1.60
N ILE A 195 9.84 -24.76 2.35
CA ILE A 195 8.99 -25.94 2.53
C ILE A 195 7.68 -25.55 3.22
N SER A 196 7.75 -24.79 4.32
CA SER A 196 6.56 -24.32 5.06
C SER A 196 5.60 -23.51 4.17
N LEU A 197 6.14 -22.61 3.34
CA LEU A 197 5.34 -21.89 2.33
C LEU A 197 4.69 -22.87 1.34
N GLY A 198 5.47 -23.81 0.80
CA GLY A 198 4.99 -24.82 -0.14
C GLY A 198 3.84 -25.64 0.43
N ASP A 199 3.92 -26.04 1.70
CA ASP A 199 2.87 -26.82 2.38
C ASP A 199 1.59 -25.99 2.57
N ARG A 200 1.71 -24.73 3.01
CA ARG A 200 0.57 -23.80 3.15
C ARG A 200 -0.12 -23.54 1.81
N LEU A 201 0.66 -23.34 0.75
CA LEU A 201 0.12 -23.15 -0.61
C LEU A 201 -0.60 -24.40 -1.10
N ARG A 202 -0.02 -25.60 -0.94
CA ARG A 202 -0.70 -26.85 -1.29
C ARG A 202 -2.01 -27.02 -0.53
N LEU A 203 -2.05 -26.61 0.73
CA LEU A 203 -3.26 -26.68 1.56
C LEU A 203 -4.39 -25.79 1.00
N ALA A 204 -4.09 -24.54 0.64
CA ALA A 204 -5.07 -23.65 -0.01
C ALA A 204 -5.52 -24.17 -1.40
N ILE A 205 -4.55 -24.59 -2.23
CA ILE A 205 -4.81 -25.07 -3.60
C ILE A 205 -5.66 -26.34 -3.62
N ASN A 206 -5.53 -27.20 -2.61
CA ASN A 206 -6.32 -28.43 -2.52
C ASN A 206 -7.66 -28.27 -1.76
N SER A 207 -8.08 -27.03 -1.47
CA SER A 207 -9.32 -26.72 -0.75
C SER A 207 -10.27 -25.80 -1.53
N PRO A 208 -10.67 -26.14 -2.78
CA PRO A 208 -11.36 -25.22 -3.70
C PRO A 208 -12.77 -24.80 -3.28
N HIS A 209 -13.40 -25.55 -2.36
CA HIS A 209 -14.77 -25.31 -1.91
C HIS A 209 -14.88 -24.27 -0.79
N LEU A 210 -13.76 -23.81 -0.25
CA LEU A 210 -13.74 -22.87 0.86
C LEU A 210 -13.83 -21.42 0.35
N ASP A 211 -14.55 -20.59 1.11
CA ASP A 211 -14.52 -19.13 0.94
C ASP A 211 -13.14 -18.54 1.32
N CYS A 212 -12.92 -17.26 1.01
CA CYS A 212 -11.64 -16.60 1.31
C CYS A 212 -11.31 -16.60 2.81
N LEU A 213 -12.31 -16.48 3.69
CA LEU A 213 -12.10 -16.43 5.14
C LEU A 213 -11.58 -17.77 5.67
N ALA A 214 -12.25 -18.86 5.30
CA ALA A 214 -11.89 -20.20 5.69
C ALA A 214 -10.52 -20.59 5.12
N LEU A 215 -10.24 -20.25 3.84
CA LEU A 215 -8.92 -20.47 3.25
C LEU A 215 -7.83 -19.70 3.97
N GLY A 216 -8.02 -18.40 4.23
CA GLY A 216 -7.05 -17.56 4.94
C GLY A 216 -6.70 -18.16 6.30
N LYS A 217 -7.72 -18.50 7.10
CA LYS A 217 -7.53 -19.13 8.41
C LYS A 217 -6.83 -20.49 8.32
N LEU A 218 -7.21 -21.32 7.34
CA LEU A 218 -6.63 -22.64 7.12
C LEU A 218 -5.12 -22.58 6.88
N VAL A 219 -4.67 -21.56 6.12
CA VAL A 219 -3.25 -21.35 5.86
C VAL A 219 -2.60 -20.40 6.87
N GLY A 220 -3.26 -20.05 7.98
CA GLY A 220 -2.69 -19.22 9.04
C GLY A 220 -2.44 -17.76 8.64
N LEU A 221 -3.27 -17.21 7.75
CA LEU A 221 -3.40 -15.76 7.57
C LEU A 221 -4.48 -15.23 8.52
N ASP A 222 -4.23 -14.05 9.08
CA ASP A 222 -5.23 -13.26 9.80
C ASP A 222 -5.93 -12.33 8.79
N PRO A 223 -7.24 -12.51 8.51
CA PRO A 223 -7.96 -11.72 7.52
C PRO A 223 -7.85 -10.20 7.71
N GLN A 224 -7.93 -9.71 8.95
CA GLN A 224 -7.92 -8.28 9.24
C GLN A 224 -6.54 -7.63 9.04
N ARG A 225 -5.46 -8.43 9.04
CA ARG A 225 -4.08 -7.96 8.97
C ARG A 225 -3.39 -8.30 7.66
N ASP A 226 -3.55 -9.53 7.19
CA ASP A 226 -2.73 -10.08 6.11
C ASP A 226 -3.36 -9.95 4.71
N LEU A 227 -4.65 -9.62 4.63
CA LEU A 227 -5.36 -9.42 3.34
C LEU A 227 -5.15 -8.04 2.72
N ALA A 228 -4.51 -7.13 3.47
CA ALA A 228 -4.06 -5.83 3.03
C ALA A 228 -3.31 -5.89 1.68
N GLY A 229 -3.69 -5.02 0.74
CA GLY A 229 -3.11 -4.93 -0.62
C GLY A 229 -3.43 -6.12 -1.54
N GLY A 230 -4.39 -6.96 -1.17
CA GLY A 230 -4.74 -8.17 -1.90
C GLY A 230 -5.53 -7.95 -3.19
N LYS A 231 -5.47 -8.97 -4.04
CA LYS A 231 -6.29 -9.08 -5.26
C LYS A 231 -7.39 -10.11 -5.02
N PHE A 232 -8.60 -9.62 -4.79
CA PHE A 232 -9.80 -10.40 -4.50
C PHE A 232 -10.79 -10.38 -5.67
N VAL A 233 -10.28 -10.35 -6.90
CA VAL A 233 -11.12 -10.23 -8.11
C VAL A 233 -12.04 -11.44 -8.23
N GLY A 234 -13.35 -11.24 -8.13
CA GLY A 234 -14.34 -12.31 -8.17
C GLY A 234 -14.33 -13.24 -6.95
N ALA A 235 -13.62 -12.87 -5.87
CA ALA A 235 -13.55 -13.69 -4.67
C ALA A 235 -14.84 -13.61 -3.84
N ASP A 236 -15.18 -14.71 -3.19
CA ASP A 236 -16.24 -14.81 -2.20
C ASP A 236 -15.71 -14.46 -0.81
N LEU A 237 -16.14 -13.30 -0.34
CA LEU A 237 -15.84 -12.67 0.95
C LEU A 237 -17.15 -12.41 1.71
N ASN A 238 -18.21 -13.17 1.43
CA ASN A 238 -19.51 -13.02 2.07
C ASN A 238 -19.40 -13.11 3.61
N GLY A 239 -19.96 -12.13 4.32
CA GLY A 239 -19.99 -12.09 5.77
C GLY A 239 -18.61 -11.99 6.44
N ILE A 240 -17.56 -11.64 5.70
CA ILE A 240 -16.22 -11.55 6.26
C ILE A 240 -16.13 -10.38 7.24
N ASP A 241 -15.40 -10.58 8.34
CA ASP A 241 -15.00 -9.49 9.24
C ASP A 241 -13.63 -8.94 8.82
N LEU A 242 -13.67 -7.73 8.28
CA LEU A 242 -12.55 -6.89 7.90
C LEU A 242 -12.61 -5.53 8.61
N GLY A 243 -13.30 -5.45 9.76
CA GLY A 243 -13.39 -4.23 10.54
C GLY A 243 -12.01 -3.75 10.99
N ASN A 244 -11.78 -2.43 10.94
CA ASN A 244 -10.50 -1.78 11.30
C ASN A 244 -9.27 -2.24 10.49
N SER A 245 -9.46 -2.96 9.38
CA SER A 245 -8.36 -3.45 8.55
C SER A 245 -7.74 -2.35 7.67
N GLN A 246 -6.51 -2.59 7.21
CA GLN A 246 -5.81 -1.71 6.27
C GLN A 246 -5.86 -2.30 4.87
N LEU A 247 -6.84 -1.90 4.07
CA LEU A 247 -7.14 -2.46 2.75
C LEU A 247 -6.98 -1.44 1.61
N MET A 248 -6.24 -0.36 1.86
CA MET A 248 -5.90 0.64 0.85
C MET A 248 -5.31 -0.02 -0.42
N ASP A 249 -5.68 0.49 -1.59
CA ASP A 249 -5.28 -0.01 -2.91
C ASP A 249 -5.64 -1.49 -3.21
N SER A 250 -6.47 -2.12 -2.37
CA SER A 250 -6.92 -3.50 -2.61
C SER A 250 -7.90 -3.57 -3.78
N ASN A 251 -7.91 -4.71 -4.46
CA ASN A 251 -8.74 -4.92 -5.64
C ASN A 251 -9.84 -5.95 -5.36
N PHE A 252 -11.06 -5.47 -5.16
CA PHE A 252 -12.28 -6.24 -4.94
C PHE A 252 -13.19 -6.28 -6.18
N ARG A 253 -12.65 -6.06 -7.38
CA ARG A 253 -13.45 -6.03 -8.62
C ARG A 253 -14.28 -7.31 -8.77
N GLY A 254 -15.61 -7.18 -8.83
CA GLY A 254 -16.53 -8.30 -8.95
C GLY A 254 -16.58 -9.25 -7.75
N ALA A 255 -15.97 -8.88 -6.61
CA ALA A 255 -16.01 -9.68 -5.40
C ALA A 255 -17.43 -9.72 -4.80
N ILE A 256 -17.72 -10.77 -4.02
CA ILE A 256 -18.94 -10.90 -3.23
C ILE A 256 -18.58 -10.53 -1.79
N LEU A 257 -19.10 -9.40 -1.34
CA LEU A 257 -18.87 -8.79 -0.02
C LEU A 257 -20.22 -8.58 0.71
N THR A 258 -21.24 -9.38 0.36
CA THR A 258 -22.55 -9.29 0.99
C THR A 258 -22.46 -9.47 2.48
N ASP A 259 -23.20 -8.67 3.25
CA ASP A 259 -23.23 -8.72 4.72
C ASP A 259 -21.85 -8.68 5.42
N SER A 260 -20.80 -8.22 4.73
CA SER A 260 -19.44 -8.11 5.29
C SER A 260 -19.31 -6.93 6.25
N ASP A 261 -18.45 -7.07 7.25
CA ASP A 261 -18.07 -5.98 8.14
C ASP A 261 -16.78 -5.33 7.65
N LEU A 262 -16.89 -4.11 7.16
CA LEU A 262 -15.81 -3.23 6.70
C LEU A 262 -15.78 -1.94 7.54
N SER A 263 -16.40 -1.96 8.74
CA SER A 263 -16.50 -0.78 9.60
C SER A 263 -15.12 -0.30 10.03
N HIS A 264 -14.90 1.01 9.95
CA HIS A 264 -13.62 1.67 10.24
C HIS A 264 -12.41 1.16 9.44
N ALA A 265 -12.62 0.38 8.38
CA ALA A 265 -11.53 -0.05 7.52
C ALA A 265 -10.96 1.11 6.71
N ASP A 266 -9.66 1.06 6.45
CA ASP A 266 -8.99 1.95 5.49
C ASP A 266 -9.06 1.32 4.10
N LEU A 267 -9.95 1.84 3.24
CA LEU A 267 -10.26 1.32 1.90
C LEU A 267 -9.96 2.38 0.83
N ARG A 268 -9.10 3.35 1.14
CA ARG A 268 -8.70 4.41 0.20
C ARG A 268 -8.21 3.82 -1.11
N CYS A 269 -8.61 4.44 -2.22
CA CYS A 269 -8.25 4.03 -3.57
C CYS A 269 -8.62 2.56 -3.93
N GLY A 270 -9.45 1.91 -3.12
CA GLY A 270 -9.88 0.52 -3.35
C GLY A 270 -10.72 0.39 -4.63
N ASN A 271 -10.58 -0.73 -5.32
CA ASN A 271 -11.36 -1.02 -6.54
C ASN A 271 -12.48 -2.01 -6.25
N PHE A 272 -13.71 -1.53 -6.19
CA PHE A 272 -14.95 -2.29 -5.96
C PHE A 272 -15.81 -2.38 -7.23
N ARG A 273 -15.25 -2.13 -8.41
CA ARG A 273 -16.02 -2.12 -9.65
C ARG A 273 -16.78 -3.44 -9.85
N GLY A 274 -18.09 -3.35 -10.00
CA GLY A 274 -18.95 -4.53 -10.17
C GLY A 274 -19.03 -5.48 -8.97
N ALA A 275 -18.48 -5.11 -7.81
CA ALA A 275 -18.60 -5.91 -6.59
C ALA A 275 -20.02 -5.87 -6.03
N ASP A 276 -20.40 -6.90 -5.28
CA ASP A 276 -21.64 -6.94 -4.53
C ASP A 276 -21.36 -6.69 -3.05
N LEU A 277 -21.66 -5.49 -2.56
CA LEU A 277 -21.58 -5.09 -1.16
C LEU A 277 -22.98 -4.96 -0.53
N SER A 278 -23.96 -5.70 -1.04
CA SER A 278 -25.32 -5.61 -0.52
C SER A 278 -25.35 -5.98 0.97
N GLY A 279 -25.94 -5.12 1.80
CA GLY A 279 -25.99 -5.31 3.27
C GLY A 279 -24.68 -5.07 4.02
N ALA A 280 -23.59 -4.68 3.34
CA ALA A 280 -22.29 -4.48 4.00
C ALA A 280 -22.31 -3.33 5.03
N TYR A 281 -21.57 -3.53 6.12
CA TYR A 281 -21.33 -2.52 7.15
C TYR A 281 -20.07 -1.74 6.83
N LEU A 282 -20.20 -0.46 6.51
CA LEU A 282 -19.09 0.43 6.17
C LEU A 282 -18.98 1.60 7.16
N GLU A 283 -19.55 1.49 8.35
CA GLU A 283 -19.63 2.60 9.29
C GLU A 283 -18.24 3.17 9.62
N GLY A 284 -18.05 4.47 9.42
CA GLY A 284 -16.79 5.16 9.65
C GLY A 284 -15.62 4.71 8.78
N ALA A 285 -15.84 3.92 7.72
CA ALA A 285 -14.78 3.49 6.81
C ALA A 285 -14.21 4.68 6.01
N ASN A 286 -12.91 4.60 5.69
CA ASN A 286 -12.25 5.57 4.83
C ASN A 286 -12.27 5.07 3.38
N LEU A 287 -13.12 5.68 2.55
CA LEU A 287 -13.37 5.31 1.16
C LEU A 287 -12.87 6.41 0.19
N HIS A 288 -11.93 7.26 0.63
CA HIS A 288 -11.42 8.35 -0.19
C HIS A 288 -10.90 7.81 -1.52
N GLN A 289 -11.39 8.38 -2.63
CA GLN A 289 -11.03 7.97 -4.01
C GLN A 289 -11.29 6.49 -4.37
N ALA A 290 -12.14 5.79 -3.62
CA ALA A 290 -12.53 4.42 -3.97
C ALA A 290 -13.39 4.36 -5.25
N ASP A 291 -13.25 3.30 -6.04
CA ASP A 291 -14.01 3.07 -7.28
C ASP A 291 -15.11 2.03 -7.06
N PHE A 292 -16.35 2.48 -6.99
CA PHE A 292 -17.55 1.67 -6.81
C PHE A 292 -18.37 1.54 -8.09
N ARG A 293 -17.81 1.86 -9.27
CA ARG A 293 -18.60 1.87 -10.50
C ARG A 293 -19.31 0.54 -10.74
N LYS A 294 -20.61 0.61 -11.03
CA LYS A 294 -21.46 -0.57 -11.31
C LYS A 294 -21.49 -1.61 -10.18
N SER A 295 -21.12 -1.26 -8.95
CA SER A 295 -21.26 -2.13 -7.79
C SER A 295 -22.71 -2.17 -7.27
N SER A 296 -23.03 -3.14 -6.42
CA SER A 296 -24.24 -3.09 -5.59
C SER A 296 -23.86 -2.66 -4.18
N LEU A 297 -24.49 -1.60 -3.69
CA LEU A 297 -24.43 -1.16 -2.29
C LEU A 297 -25.84 -1.23 -1.67
N ALA A 298 -26.76 -2.00 -2.24
CA ALA A 298 -28.13 -2.08 -1.75
C ALA A 298 -28.15 -2.45 -0.25
N LEU A 299 -28.90 -1.71 0.56
CA LEU A 299 -28.99 -1.90 2.02
C LEU A 299 -27.67 -1.68 2.80
N ALA A 300 -26.59 -1.23 2.16
CA ALA A 300 -25.32 -0.98 2.84
C ALA A 300 -25.40 0.26 3.77
N THR A 301 -24.61 0.23 4.84
CA THR A 301 -24.54 1.32 5.83
C THR A 301 -23.27 2.15 5.63
N LEU A 302 -23.41 3.37 5.09
CA LEU A 302 -22.31 4.33 4.85
C LEU A 302 -22.30 5.46 5.89
N ILE A 303 -22.70 5.16 7.14
CA ILE A 303 -22.76 6.17 8.20
C ILE A 303 -21.34 6.65 8.52
N GLY A 304 -21.11 7.97 8.51
CA GLY A 304 -19.83 8.55 8.90
C GLY A 304 -18.65 8.23 7.96
N THR A 305 -18.89 7.64 6.79
CA THR A 305 -17.82 7.29 5.85
C THR A 305 -17.16 8.50 5.21
N ASP A 306 -15.89 8.37 4.85
CA ASP A 306 -15.22 9.34 3.99
C ASP A 306 -15.29 8.90 2.52
N LEU A 307 -16.25 9.41 1.74
CA LEU A 307 -16.44 9.12 0.31
C LEU A 307 -15.85 10.21 -0.60
N ARG A 308 -15.00 11.10 -0.06
CA ARG A 308 -14.47 12.22 -0.85
C ARG A 308 -13.73 11.72 -2.08
N GLY A 309 -14.09 12.24 -3.25
CA GLY A 309 -13.50 11.84 -4.52
C GLY A 309 -13.80 10.40 -4.98
N ALA A 310 -14.62 9.63 -4.27
CA ALA A 310 -15.01 8.28 -4.70
C ALA A 310 -15.90 8.33 -5.95
N ASP A 311 -16.03 7.21 -6.65
CA ASP A 311 -16.82 7.09 -7.88
C ASP A 311 -17.91 6.03 -7.75
N LEU A 312 -19.15 6.49 -7.58
CA LEU A 312 -20.34 5.64 -7.45
C LEU A 312 -21.11 5.48 -8.76
N ARG A 313 -20.61 5.94 -9.93
CA ARG A 313 -21.42 5.92 -11.17
C ARG A 313 -21.92 4.51 -11.52
N GLY A 314 -23.22 4.41 -11.79
CA GLY A 314 -23.89 3.14 -12.08
C GLY A 314 -24.04 2.20 -10.89
N ALA A 315 -23.62 2.59 -9.68
CA ALA A 315 -23.80 1.76 -8.49
C ALA A 315 -25.28 1.72 -8.06
N THR A 316 -25.72 0.57 -7.57
CA THR A 316 -27.08 0.44 -6.99
C THR A 316 -27.06 0.95 -5.55
N LEU A 317 -27.84 1.98 -5.25
CA LEU A 317 -27.87 2.70 -3.97
C LEU A 317 -29.22 2.56 -3.24
N GLN A 318 -29.98 1.50 -3.53
CA GLN A 318 -31.28 1.26 -2.91
C GLN A 318 -31.15 1.14 -1.38
N ASN A 319 -31.90 1.96 -0.66
CA ASN A 319 -31.96 1.97 0.80
C ASN A 319 -30.59 2.16 1.49
N VAL A 320 -29.67 2.88 0.86
CA VAL A 320 -28.37 3.24 1.45
C VAL A 320 -28.52 4.36 2.46
N ASN A 321 -27.80 4.26 3.57
CA ASN A 321 -27.73 5.30 4.60
C ASN A 321 -26.42 6.10 4.50
N PHE A 322 -26.52 7.37 4.08
CA PHE A 322 -25.38 8.31 3.96
C PHE A 322 -25.19 9.22 5.19
N SER A 323 -25.86 8.96 6.31
CA SER A 323 -25.85 9.89 7.46
C SER A 323 -24.42 10.19 7.94
N GLY A 324 -24.03 11.46 7.91
CA GLY A 324 -22.70 11.90 8.35
C GLY A 324 -21.56 11.56 7.39
N ALA A 325 -21.83 11.02 6.20
CA ALA A 325 -20.81 10.77 5.19
C ALA A 325 -20.24 12.08 4.61
N LYS A 326 -18.95 12.07 4.30
CA LYS A 326 -18.26 13.15 3.58
C LYS A 326 -18.26 12.84 2.10
N VAL A 327 -18.81 13.71 1.26
CA VAL A 327 -19.09 13.42 -0.16
C VAL A 327 -18.51 14.46 -1.12
N GLU A 328 -17.59 15.29 -0.66
CA GLU A 328 -16.97 16.32 -1.48
C GLU A 328 -16.24 15.68 -2.67
N ASN A 329 -16.52 16.15 -3.89
CA ASN A 329 -16.02 15.62 -5.16
C ASN A 329 -16.40 14.15 -5.45
N LEU A 330 -17.33 13.56 -4.71
CA LEU A 330 -17.88 12.23 -5.02
C LEU A 330 -18.57 12.27 -6.39
N GLN A 331 -18.23 11.35 -7.28
CA GLN A 331 -18.88 11.23 -8.59
C GLN A 331 -20.07 10.27 -8.49
N PHE A 332 -21.23 10.70 -8.99
CA PHE A 332 -22.43 9.86 -9.07
C PHE A 332 -23.18 10.14 -10.37
N GLY A 333 -24.03 9.23 -10.80
CA GLY A 333 -24.75 9.27 -12.08
C GLY A 333 -25.27 7.88 -12.44
N ASP A 334 -26.47 7.82 -13.02
CA ASP A 334 -27.13 6.57 -13.42
C ASP A 334 -27.24 5.55 -12.25
N ASN A 335 -27.57 6.02 -11.04
CA ASN A 335 -27.62 5.23 -9.81
C ASN A 335 -29.03 4.68 -9.48
N PRO A 336 -29.34 3.40 -9.69
CA PRO A 336 -30.63 2.85 -9.33
C PRO A 336 -30.85 2.88 -7.81
N GLY A 337 -32.06 3.27 -7.39
CA GLY A 337 -32.46 3.29 -5.98
C GLY A 337 -32.08 4.55 -5.21
N LEU A 338 -31.36 5.50 -5.83
CA LEU A 338 -31.11 6.83 -5.26
C LEU A 338 -32.39 7.66 -5.33
N THR A 339 -32.82 8.25 -4.21
CA THR A 339 -34.02 9.10 -4.18
C THR A 339 -33.70 10.54 -4.59
N PRO A 340 -34.69 11.33 -5.06
CA PRO A 340 -34.48 12.74 -5.36
C PRO A 340 -33.97 13.57 -4.17
N THR A 341 -34.35 13.19 -2.95
CA THR A 341 -33.87 13.85 -1.73
C THR A 341 -32.41 13.53 -1.43
N GLN A 342 -31.97 12.29 -1.68
CA GLN A 342 -30.56 11.90 -1.54
C GLN A 342 -29.71 12.57 -2.62
N GLU A 343 -30.19 12.62 -3.86
CA GLU A 343 -29.52 13.31 -4.96
C GLU A 343 -29.31 14.81 -4.66
N ALA A 344 -30.36 15.50 -4.19
CA ALA A 344 -30.26 16.90 -3.78
C ALA A 344 -29.24 17.08 -2.65
N TRP A 345 -29.28 16.21 -1.63
CA TRP A 345 -28.32 16.26 -0.52
C TRP A 345 -26.87 16.03 -0.99
N LEU A 346 -26.63 15.08 -1.89
CA LEU A 346 -25.30 14.82 -2.45
C LEU A 346 -24.74 16.07 -3.15
N LEU A 347 -25.55 16.72 -3.99
CA LEU A 347 -25.17 17.94 -4.71
C LEU A 347 -24.89 19.10 -3.74
N GLU A 348 -25.74 19.30 -2.73
CA GLU A 348 -25.55 20.34 -1.70
C GLU A 348 -24.27 20.15 -0.89
N ASN A 349 -23.78 18.92 -0.76
CA ASN A 349 -22.57 18.56 -0.03
C ASN A 349 -21.34 18.37 -0.93
N GLY A 350 -21.39 18.88 -2.16
CA GLY A 350 -20.23 18.96 -3.05
C GLY A 350 -19.94 17.72 -3.90
N ALA A 351 -20.88 16.77 -3.98
CA ALA A 351 -20.81 15.70 -4.96
C ALA A 351 -21.06 16.22 -6.38
N GLN A 352 -20.58 15.48 -7.38
CA GLN A 352 -20.60 15.84 -8.79
C GLN A 352 -21.44 14.84 -9.59
N LEU A 353 -22.55 15.33 -10.15
CA LEU A 353 -23.36 14.56 -11.09
C LEU A 353 -22.62 14.42 -12.41
N THR A 354 -22.35 13.18 -12.82
CA THR A 354 -21.60 12.78 -14.00
C THR A 354 -22.32 11.61 -14.66
N SER A 355 -23.30 11.90 -15.52
CA SER A 355 -23.99 10.87 -16.31
C SER A 355 -23.30 10.65 -17.66
N GLU A 356 -23.19 9.40 -18.11
CA GLU A 356 -22.80 9.11 -19.50
C GLU A 356 -23.85 9.67 -20.49
N SER A 357 -25.14 9.67 -20.10
CA SER A 357 -26.26 10.17 -20.92
C SER A 357 -26.19 11.68 -21.24
N VAL A 358 -25.81 12.54 -20.29
CA VAL A 358 -25.59 13.98 -20.55
C VAL A 358 -24.34 14.23 -21.41
N GLN A 359 -23.30 13.41 -21.29
CA GLN A 359 -22.10 13.54 -22.13
C GLN A 359 -22.30 13.04 -23.56
N GLU A 360 -23.10 12.00 -23.78
CA GLU A 360 -23.50 11.54 -25.12
C GLU A 360 -24.52 12.48 -25.78
N MET A 361 -25.40 13.15 -25.02
CA MET A 361 -26.27 14.21 -25.56
C MET A 361 -25.53 15.48 -26.01
N LEU A 362 -24.30 15.69 -25.51
CA LEU A 362 -23.46 16.86 -25.84
C LEU A 362 -22.42 16.57 -26.93
N ARG A 363 -22.33 15.34 -27.42
CA ARG A 363 -21.51 14.94 -28.59
C ARG A 363 -22.40 14.81 -29.82
#